data_AF-A0A6V7L3E4-F1
#
_entry.id   AF-A0A6V7L3E4-F1
#
_cell.length_a   1.000
_cell.length_b   1.000
_cell.length_c   1.000
_cell.angle_alpha   90.00
_cell.angle_beta   90.00
_cell.angle_gamma   90.00
#
_symmetry.space_group_name_H-M   'P 1'
#
loop_
_entity.id
_entity.type
_entity.pdbx_description
1 polymer ?
#
loop_
_entity_poly.entity_id
_entity_poly.type
_entity_poly.pdbx_seq_one_letter_code
_entity_poly.pdbx_strand_id
1 'polypeptide(L)' 'FLLGEDILVAPVIEEGAETRHVYLPRGKWADANSNLTHSGPVWLRDYSAPLHILPWFRRLP' A
#
# COMPACT_ATOMS: atom_id res chain seq x y z
N PHE A 1 6.71 -2.33 -4.97
CA PHE A 1 6.91 -3.41 -5.94
C PHE A 1 5.81 -4.45 -5.79
N LEU A 2 5.62 -5.34 -6.76
CA LEU A 2 4.73 -6.50 -6.64
C LEU A 2 5.54 -7.75 -6.28
N LEU A 3 5.03 -8.54 -5.34
CA LEU A 3 5.53 -9.88 -5.02
C LEU A 3 4.50 -10.88 -5.57
N GLY A 4 4.86 -11.51 -6.70
CA GLY A 4 3.89 -12.26 -7.49
C GLY A 4 2.82 -11.33 -8.10
N GLU A 5 1.59 -11.83 -8.23
CA GLU A 5 0.48 -11.09 -8.85
C GLU A 5 -0.40 -10.35 -7.83
N ASP A 6 -0.38 -10.81 -6.59
CA ASP A 6 -1.40 -10.46 -5.59
C ASP A 6 -0.91 -9.59 -4.44
N ILE A 7 0.39 -9.43 -4.23
CA ILE A 7 0.91 -8.64 -3.12
C ILE A 7 1.62 -7.40 -3.64
N LEU A 8 1.14 -6.22 -3.24
CA LEU A 8 1.81 -4.94 -3.48
C LEU A 8 2.46 -4.47 -2.19
N VAL A 9 3.77 -4.24 -2.22
CA VAL A 9 4.55 -3.71 -1.10
C VAL A 9 5.03 -2.31 -1.45
N ALA A 10 4.81 -1.34 -0.57
CA ALA A 10 5.19 0.05 -0.77
C ALA A 10 6.03 0.55 0.42
N PRO A 11 7.32 0.14 0.51
CA PRO A 11 8.17 0.53 1.62
C PRO A 11 8.44 2.04 1.61
N VAL A 12 8.63 2.60 2.80
CA VAL A 12 9.25 3.91 2.98
C VAL A 12 10.75 3.76 2.69
N ILE A 13 11.29 4.67 1.88
CA ILE A 13 12.69 4.64 1.41
C ILE A 13 13.42 5.96 1.67
N GLU A 14 12.73 6.92 2.28
CA GLU A 14 13.25 8.23 2.62
C GLU A 14 13.47 8.28 4.13
N GLU A 15 14.65 8.73 4.54
CA GLU A 15 15.01 8.82 5.96
C GLU A 15 14.09 9.80 6.69
N GLY A 16 13.59 9.39 7.86
CA GLY A 16 12.71 10.21 8.69
C GLY A 16 11.27 10.38 8.18
N ALA A 17 10.92 9.84 7.01
CA ALA A 17 9.54 9.88 6.52
C ALA A 17 8.64 8.93 7.31
N GLU A 18 7.46 9.43 7.73
CA GLU A 18 6.43 8.64 8.42
C GLU A 18 5.20 8.38 7.55
N THR A 19 5.25 8.80 6.28
CA THR A 19 4.17 8.60 5.31
C THR A 19 4.71 8.12 3.97
N ARG A 20 3.83 7.50 3.17
CA ARG A 20 4.14 7.03 1.83
C ARG A 20 2.99 7.34 0.88
N HIS A 21 3.29 7.88 -0.30
CA HIS A 21 2.33 7.87 -1.40
C HIS A 21 2.33 6.49 -2.07
N VAL A 22 1.16 5.85 -2.13
CA VAL A 22 1.01 4.52 -2.72
C VAL A 22 0.07 4.57 -3.92
N TYR A 23 0.53 4.13 -5.08
CA TYR A 23 -0.34 3.90 -6.23
C TYR A 23 -0.81 2.45 -6.23
N LEU A 24 -2.13 2.27 -6.23
CA LEU A 24 -2.76 0.97 -6.39
C LEU A 24 -3.21 0.81 -7.85
N PRO A 25 -2.69 -0.17 -8.60
CA PRO A 25 -3.14 -0.45 -9.96
C PRO A 25 -4.60 -0.90 -10.03
N ARG A 26 -5.14 -1.08 -11.24
CA ARG A 26 -6.49 -1.63 -11.46
C ARG A 26 -6.70 -2.92 -10.65
N GLY A 27 -7.82 -2.99 -9.94
CA GLY A 27 -8.19 -4.12 -9.09
C GLY A 27 -8.79 -3.66 -7.77
N LYS A 28 -9.24 -4.60 -6.95
CA LYS A 28 -9.58 -4.33 -5.56
C LYS A 28 -8.42 -4.77 -4.67
N TRP A 29 -8.05 -3.93 -3.72
CA TRP A 29 -6.89 -4.13 -2.86
C TRP A 29 -7.32 -4.01 -1.41
N ALA A 30 -7.17 -5.09 -0.66
CA ALA A 30 -7.29 -5.06 0.79
C ALA A 30 -5.98 -4.50 1.36
N ASP A 31 -6.10 -3.43 2.14
CA ASP A 31 -5.00 -2.96 2.97
C ASP A 31 -4.77 -3.98 4.09
N ALA A 32 -3.52 -4.37 4.32
CA ALA A 32 -3.19 -5.33 5.37
C ALA A 32 -2.92 -4.68 6.73
N ASN A 33 -2.73 -3.36 6.79
CA ASN A 33 -2.53 -2.63 8.04
C ASN A 33 -3.83 -1.95 8.53
N SER A 34 -4.90 -2.03 7.75
CA SER A 34 -6.22 -1.51 8.12
C SER A 34 -7.33 -2.47 7.67
N ASN A 35 -8.59 -2.18 8.01
CA ASN A 35 -9.73 -2.95 7.53
C ASN A 35 -10.34 -2.35 6.24
N LEU A 36 -9.59 -1.51 5.52
CA LEU A 36 -10.06 -0.84 4.33
C LEU A 36 -9.79 -1.66 3.07
N THR A 37 -10.68 -1.51 2.09
CA THR A 37 -10.50 -2.01 0.73
C THR A 37 -10.56 -0.84 -0.23
N HIS A 38 -9.60 -0.80 -1.16
CA HIS A 38 -9.48 0.26 -2.15
C HIS A 38 -9.72 -0.29 -3.55
N SER A 39 -10.50 0.44 -4.35
CA SER A 39 -10.68 0.17 -5.78
C SER A 39 -9.67 1.00 -6.57
N GLY A 40 -8.69 0.34 -7.19
CA GLY A 40 -7.75 0.98 -8.10
C GLY A 40 -8.29 1.07 -9.54
N PRO A 41 -7.71 1.93 -10.40
CA PRO A 41 -6.48 2.68 -10.19
C PRO A 41 -6.67 3.91 -9.29
N VAL A 42 -5.87 4.03 -8.22
CA VAL A 42 -5.98 5.15 -7.28
C VAL A 42 -4.64 5.45 -6.60
N TRP A 43 -4.41 6.72 -6.26
CA TRP A 43 -3.33 7.13 -5.35
C TRP A 43 -3.87 7.25 -3.93
N LEU A 44 -3.28 6.52 -3.00
CA LEU A 44 -3.39 6.78 -1.58
C LEU A 44 -2.29 7.79 -1.21
N ARG A 45 -2.70 9.05 -1.02
CA ARG A 45 -1.81 10.13 -0.60
C ARG A 45 -1.61 10.07 0.92
N ASP A 46 -0.42 10.44 1.36
CA ASP A 46 -0.03 10.50 2.78
C ASP A 46 -0.43 9.26 3.61
N TYR A 47 -0.28 8.06 3.04
CA TYR A 47 -0.57 6.82 3.76
C TYR A 47 0.37 6.72 4.97
N SER A 48 -0.20 6.59 6.17
CA SER A 48 0.57 6.51 7.42
C SER A 48 1.45 5.26 7.45
N ALA A 49 2.75 5.46 7.59
CA ALA A 49 3.77 4.42 7.54
C ALA A 49 4.89 4.73 8.55
N PRO A 50 4.61 4.81 9.87
CA PRO A 50 5.65 4.96 10.87
C PRO A 50 6.60 3.76 10.81
N LEU A 51 7.80 3.89 11.40
CA LEU A 51 8.92 2.94 11.26
C LEU A 51 8.56 1.44 11.41
N HIS A 52 7.56 1.11 12.23
CA HIS A 52 7.13 -0.27 12.51
C HIS A 52 6.02 -0.79 11.58
N ILE A 53 5.54 0.03 10.64
CA ILE A 53 4.47 -0.31 9.69
C ILE A 53 5.07 -0.37 8.29
N LEU A 54 4.93 -1.54 7.65
CA LEU A 54 5.20 -1.71 6.23
C LEU A 54 3.88 -1.55 5.46
N PRO A 55 3.70 -0.54 4.59
CA PRO A 55 2.54 -0.49 3.71
C PRO A 55 2.54 -1.67 2.74
N TRP A 56 1.54 -2.54 2.85
CA TRP A 56 1.35 -3.62 1.88
C TRP A 56 -0.14 -3.95 1.71
N PHE A 57 -0.46 -4.44 0.51
CA PHE A 57 -1.83 -4.63 0.06
C PHE A 57 -1.95 -5.97 -0.65
N ARG A 58 -3.06 -6.67 -0.42
CA ARG A 58 -3.40 -7.91 -1.10
C ARG A 58 -4.50 -7.66 -2.13
N ARG A 59 -4.28 -8.08 -3.35
CA ARG A 59 -5.29 -8.08 -4.40
C ARG A 59 -6.41 -9.04 -4.03
N LEU A 60 -7.63 -8.59 -4.19
CA LEU A 60 -8.81 -9.44 -4.07
C LEU A 60 -9.14 -10.06 -5.43
N PRO A 61 -9.71 -11.28 -5.45
CA PRO A 61 -10.18 -11.94 -6.68
C PRO A 61 -11.17 -11.10 -7.48
#